data_AF-A0A3B9SV18-F1
#
_entry.id   AF-A0A3B9SV18-F1
#
_cell.length_a   1.000
_cell.length_b   1.000
_cell.length_c   1.000
_cell.angle_alpha   90.00
_cell.angle_beta   90.00
_cell.angle_gamma   90.00
#
_symmetry.space_group_name_H-M   'P 1'
#
loop_
_entity.id
_entity.type
_entity.pdbx_description
1 polymer ?
#
loop_
_entity_poly.entity_id
_entity_poly.type
_entity_poly.pdbx_seq_one_letter_code
_entity_poly.pdbx_strand_id
1 'polypeptide(L)'
;MGLDWVLTGMGAAGAIAGVIACRGQAPVTIKKGEFWKVALIAAVGALILFALTYFLRLSFPWGEKFCYGILIGAFTGILAGICLEQTGKKTPWALLWTATGLSSLALFGAGLIILLFDVWSQPVLGGFIIGALLPAVLYRLVLPALAGIELWALSATTVGATLMLATFRFDAATDYFWWRAPLLVLLAALAAQTVGAAAAREGKGFAMPAFIASLITLGLVALFSWRLFPNWLLLWVAVAGVGTFALAAWLFSSSPASIPASATTALGVMAFAAVGFRLLGGFGIGMGMLAAWPIIISAVASSRLTTPEANERPEPAHSLLLLLFIGTGILFYRLFLEHNAAGLQGLDLYPHYTFVALIFGAAFPFILLSLFPLPQSPGLSWRLSGALLVGVLALIAPLTLLVLWGFKAALGFLAGSVAATVFTLFASTETPGIKKQGWAQAAILVLVAQVSAGEFSGLLSDFVQLPRLTRVIILAVIVVAGLLLTKVWSFLHRPAPGEGKSEYAQD
;
A
#
# COMPACT_ATOMS: atom_id res chain seq x y z
N MET A 1 24.25 12.57 7.35
CA MET A 1 24.67 11.68 8.47
C MET A 1 23.90 11.96 9.76
N GLY A 2 24.10 13.09 10.46
CA GLY A 2 23.41 13.33 11.74
C GLY A 2 21.87 13.27 11.66
N LEU A 3 21.30 13.88 10.62
CA LEU A 3 19.85 13.85 10.39
C LEU A 3 19.32 12.43 10.10
N ASP A 4 20.08 11.60 9.40
CA ASP A 4 19.68 10.23 9.03
C ASP A 4 19.56 9.32 10.26
N TRP A 5 20.50 9.47 11.21
CA TRP A 5 20.45 8.81 12.51
C TRP A 5 19.23 9.24 13.32
N VAL A 6 18.92 10.54 13.33
CA VAL A 6 17.73 11.06 14.03
C VAL A 6 16.46 10.48 13.41
N LEU A 7 16.32 10.50 12.09
CA LEU A 7 15.13 9.96 11.40
C LEU A 7 14.94 8.47 11.68
N THR A 8 16.02 7.68 11.58
CA THR A 8 16.01 6.24 11.84
C THR A 8 15.71 5.95 13.30
N GLY A 9 16.37 6.65 14.22
CA GLY A 9 16.18 6.52 15.67
C GLY A 9 14.76 6.88 16.12
N MET A 10 14.17 7.94 15.56
CA MET A 10 12.79 8.35 15.84
C MET A 10 11.77 7.34 15.30
N GLY A 11 12.02 6.76 14.11
CA GLY A 11 11.23 5.65 13.59
C GLY A 11 11.26 4.43 14.52
N ALA A 12 12.45 4.02 14.96
CA ALA A 12 12.61 2.92 15.90
C ALA A 12 11.92 3.19 17.25
N ALA A 13 12.10 4.39 17.81
CA ALA A 13 11.47 4.79 19.07
C ALA A 13 9.94 4.78 18.97
N GLY A 14 9.37 5.31 17.88
CA GLY A 14 7.92 5.29 17.63
C GLY A 14 7.37 3.87 17.49
N ALA A 15 8.10 2.98 16.80
CA ALA A 15 7.73 1.57 16.68
C ALA A 15 7.74 0.86 18.04
N ILE A 16 8.79 1.06 18.85
CA ILE A 16 8.91 0.51 20.20
C ILE A 16 7.77 1.02 21.10
N ALA A 17 7.48 2.33 21.05
CA ALA A 17 6.37 2.92 21.80
C ALA A 17 5.02 2.29 21.39
N GLY A 18 4.82 2.04 20.10
CA GLY A 18 3.68 1.30 19.57
C GLY A 18 3.57 -0.11 20.17
N VAL A 19 4.66 -0.88 20.20
CA VAL A 19 4.72 -2.22 20.81
C VAL A 19 4.42 -2.17 22.31
N ILE A 20 5.04 -1.24 23.04
CA ILE A 20 4.84 -1.10 24.49
C ILE A 20 3.38 -0.76 24.80
N ALA A 21 2.75 0.13 24.03
CA ALA A 21 1.33 0.45 24.15
C ALA A 21 0.41 -0.76 23.88
N CYS A 22 0.92 -1.85 23.29
CA CYS A 22 0.20 -3.10 23.09
C CYS A 22 0.35 -4.11 24.24
N ARG A 23 1.42 -4.03 25.05
CA ARG A 23 1.67 -4.99 26.14
C ARG A 23 0.68 -4.76 27.28
N GLY A 24 -0.30 -5.66 27.44
CA GLY A 24 -1.12 -5.65 28.66
C GLY A 24 -2.41 -6.48 28.67
N GLN A 25 -2.85 -7.07 27.56
CA GLN A 25 -4.14 -7.78 27.55
C GLN A 25 -4.15 -9.00 26.63
N ALA A 26 -5.05 -9.94 26.93
CA ALA A 26 -5.16 -11.22 26.25
C ALA A 26 -5.26 -11.05 24.72
N PRO A 27 -4.52 -11.88 23.94
CA PRO A 27 -4.51 -11.78 22.49
C PRO A 27 -5.91 -12.00 21.92
N VAL A 28 -6.21 -11.31 20.81
CA VAL A 28 -7.36 -11.63 19.96
C VAL A 28 -7.31 -13.13 19.62
N THR A 29 -8.47 -13.75 19.48
CA THR A 29 -8.75 -15.18 19.25
C THR A 29 -8.02 -15.85 18.06
N ILE A 30 -7.07 -15.18 17.41
CA ILE A 30 -6.16 -15.79 16.45
C ILE A 30 -5.36 -16.87 17.19
N LYS A 31 -5.46 -18.12 16.71
CA LYS A 31 -4.62 -19.21 17.21
C LYS A 31 -3.17 -18.78 17.01
N LYS A 32 -2.43 -18.54 18.09
CA LYS A 32 -1.01 -18.13 18.08
C LYS A 32 -0.17 -18.91 17.06
N GLY A 33 -0.43 -20.22 16.92
CA GLY A 33 0.24 -21.07 15.92
C GLY A 33 -0.01 -20.71 14.45
N GLU A 34 -1.18 -20.14 14.10
CA GLU A 34 -1.46 -19.66 12.74
C GLU A 34 -0.64 -18.41 12.40
N PHE A 35 -0.56 -17.46 13.33
CA PHE A 35 0.23 -16.23 13.16
C PHE A 35 1.70 -16.52 12.87
N TRP A 36 2.35 -17.33 13.71
CA TRP A 36 3.78 -17.65 13.55
C TRP A 36 4.08 -18.41 12.26
N LYS A 37 3.15 -19.21 11.76
CA LYS A 37 3.28 -19.87 10.44
C LYS A 37 3.25 -18.86 9.30
N VAL A 38 2.35 -17.87 9.35
CA VAL A 38 2.32 -16.80 8.34
C VAL A 38 3.60 -15.96 8.39
N ALA A 39 4.05 -15.60 9.59
CA ALA A 39 5.31 -14.86 9.79
C ALA A 39 6.52 -15.64 9.25
N LEU A 40 6.60 -16.94 9.53
CA LEU A 40 7.66 -17.82 9.03
C LEU A 40 7.65 -17.90 7.51
N ILE A 41 6.48 -18.05 6.89
CA ILE A 41 6.37 -18.12 5.43
C ILE A 41 6.74 -16.79 4.79
N ALA A 42 6.36 -15.66 5.38
CA ALA A 42 6.81 -14.35 4.92
C ALA A 42 8.34 -14.21 5.02
N ALA A 43 8.95 -14.65 6.12
CA ALA A 43 10.39 -14.64 6.30
C ALA A 43 11.12 -15.54 5.29
N VAL A 44 10.65 -16.77 5.11
CA VAL A 44 11.21 -17.71 4.14
C VAL A 44 11.05 -17.17 2.71
N GLY A 45 9.88 -16.63 2.37
CA GLY A 45 9.63 -16.00 1.07
C GLY A 45 10.58 -14.83 0.81
N ALA A 46 10.81 -13.98 1.82
CA ALA A 46 11.77 -12.88 1.72
C ALA A 46 13.21 -13.37 1.54
N LEU A 47 13.61 -14.43 2.25
CA LEU A 47 14.93 -15.05 2.10
C LEU A 47 15.11 -15.70 0.73
N ILE A 48 14.06 -16.34 0.18
CA ILE A 48 14.07 -16.90 -1.17
C ILE A 48 14.20 -15.77 -2.20
N LEU A 49 13.43 -14.70 -2.07
CA LEU A 49 13.53 -13.54 -2.98
C LEU A 49 14.90 -12.87 -2.87
N PHE A 50 15.43 -12.72 -1.66
CA PHE A 50 16.78 -12.23 -1.41
C PHE A 50 17.82 -13.12 -2.12
N ALA A 51 17.78 -14.43 -1.90
CA ALA A 51 18.71 -15.38 -2.50
C ALA A 51 18.59 -15.37 -4.04
N LEU A 52 17.37 -15.36 -4.57
CA LEU A 52 17.12 -15.36 -6.01
C LEU A 52 17.66 -14.08 -6.67
N THR A 53 17.44 -12.92 -6.05
CA THR A 53 17.94 -11.63 -6.56
C THR A 53 19.45 -11.49 -6.39
N TYR A 54 20.04 -12.01 -5.30
CA TYR A 54 21.47 -11.99 -5.03
C TYR A 54 22.25 -12.97 -5.92
N PHE A 55 21.83 -14.23 -6.01
CA PHE A 55 22.58 -15.29 -6.69
C PHE A 55 22.40 -15.33 -8.19
N LEU A 56 21.20 -15.01 -8.70
CA LEU A 56 21.03 -15.05 -10.15
C LEU A 56 21.89 -14.00 -10.85
N ARG A 57 22.50 -13.04 -10.08
CA ARG A 57 23.16 -11.85 -10.62
C ARG A 57 22.44 -11.40 -11.87
N LEU A 58 21.09 -11.43 -11.79
CA LEU A 58 20.20 -11.03 -12.87
C LEU A 58 20.83 -9.75 -13.39
N SER A 59 21.18 -9.70 -14.68
CA SER A 59 22.16 -8.78 -15.25
C SER A 59 21.76 -7.32 -15.02
N PHE A 60 21.95 -6.88 -13.79
CA PHE A 60 21.34 -5.73 -13.20
C PHE A 60 22.50 -4.86 -12.75
N PRO A 61 22.49 -3.59 -13.12
CA PRO A 61 23.24 -2.57 -12.38
C PRO A 61 22.80 -2.45 -10.90
N TRP A 62 21.75 -3.18 -10.50
CA TRP A 62 20.89 -2.99 -9.32
C TRP A 62 20.96 -4.15 -8.31
N GLY A 63 21.47 -5.32 -8.71
CA GLY A 63 21.17 -6.63 -8.10
C GLY A 63 21.59 -6.79 -6.63
N GLU A 64 22.81 -6.37 -6.29
CA GLU A 64 23.31 -6.52 -4.91
C GLU A 64 22.60 -5.62 -3.91
N LYS A 65 22.14 -4.43 -4.34
CA LYS A 65 21.50 -3.47 -3.44
C LYS A 65 20.00 -3.74 -3.27
N PHE A 66 19.34 -4.18 -4.33
CA PHE A 66 17.90 -4.49 -4.32
C PHE A 66 17.50 -5.52 -3.25
N CYS A 67 18.31 -6.57 -3.07
CA CYS A 67 18.01 -7.65 -2.14
C CYS A 67 18.00 -7.19 -0.67
N TYR A 68 18.88 -6.25 -0.28
CA TYR A 68 18.86 -5.67 1.07
C TYR A 68 17.57 -4.90 1.35
N GLY A 69 17.03 -4.21 0.34
CA GLY A 69 15.73 -3.56 0.43
C GLY A 69 14.63 -4.56 0.80
N ILE A 70 14.59 -5.71 0.11
CA ILE A 70 13.61 -6.78 0.36
C ILE A 70 13.69 -7.24 1.81
N LEU A 71 14.89 -7.47 2.34
CA LEU A 71 15.07 -7.89 3.73
C LEU A 71 14.57 -6.84 4.73
N ILE A 72 14.90 -5.55 4.52
CA ILE A 72 14.46 -4.46 5.40
C ILE A 72 12.93 -4.33 5.36
N GLY A 73 12.33 -4.36 4.18
CA GLY A 73 10.88 -4.28 3.98
C GLY A 73 10.15 -5.45 4.62
N ALA A 74 10.61 -6.68 4.38
CA ALA A 74 10.00 -7.87 4.94
C ALA A 74 10.15 -7.94 6.46
N PHE A 75 11.33 -7.60 6.99
CA PHE A 75 11.58 -7.57 8.42
C PHE A 75 10.66 -6.57 9.13
N THR A 76 10.59 -5.33 8.64
CA THR A 76 9.69 -4.31 9.21
C THR A 76 8.22 -4.69 9.10
N GLY A 77 7.83 -5.42 8.05
CA GLY A 77 6.46 -5.94 7.90
C GLY A 77 6.10 -7.09 8.83
N ILE A 78 7.03 -8.00 9.07
CA ILE A 78 6.85 -9.06 10.08
C ILE A 78 6.74 -8.42 11.47
N LEU A 79 7.57 -7.42 11.78
CA LEU A 79 7.44 -6.64 13.02
C LEU A 79 6.07 -5.95 13.12
N ALA A 80 5.58 -5.35 12.03
CA ALA A 80 4.25 -4.75 11.99
C ALA A 80 3.15 -5.79 12.29
N GLY A 81 3.26 -6.99 11.74
CA GLY A 81 2.39 -8.13 12.06
C GLY A 81 2.43 -8.50 13.55
N ILE A 82 3.63 -8.57 14.14
CA ILE A 82 3.81 -8.88 15.57
C ILE A 82 3.18 -7.79 16.46
N CYS A 83 3.34 -6.51 16.08
CA CYS A 83 2.70 -5.40 16.78
C CYS A 83 1.16 -5.53 16.75
N LEU A 84 0.60 -5.97 15.63
CA LEU A 84 -0.83 -6.15 15.44
C LEU A 84 -1.40 -7.37 16.16
N GLU A 85 -0.64 -8.46 16.32
CA GLU A 85 -1.08 -9.63 17.09
C GLU A 85 -1.32 -9.28 18.57
N GLN A 86 -0.52 -8.35 19.11
CA GLN A 86 -0.55 -7.98 20.53
C GLN A 86 -1.72 -7.04 20.90
N THR A 87 -2.68 -6.77 20.00
CA THR A 87 -3.73 -5.78 20.26
C THR A 87 -4.96 -6.35 20.98
N GLY A 88 -5.01 -6.30 22.33
CA GLY A 88 -6.21 -6.63 23.14
C GLY A 88 -7.31 -5.53 23.17
N LYS A 89 -8.24 -5.57 24.16
CA LYS A 89 -9.29 -4.55 24.40
C LYS A 89 -8.67 -3.19 24.80
N LYS A 90 -8.29 -2.41 23.79
CA LYS A 90 -7.46 -1.22 23.97
C LYS A 90 -8.27 0.04 24.22
N THR A 91 -7.68 0.92 25.03
CA THR A 91 -8.12 2.31 25.14
C THR A 91 -7.88 3.05 23.82
N PRO A 92 -8.62 4.15 23.54
CA PRO A 92 -8.44 4.97 22.34
C PRO A 92 -6.99 5.39 22.11
N TRP A 93 -6.34 5.73 23.22
CA TRP A 93 -4.94 6.11 23.24
C TRP A 93 -4.01 4.98 22.78
N ALA A 94 -4.19 3.75 23.27
CA ALA A 94 -3.35 2.62 22.90
C ALA A 94 -3.51 2.21 21.43
N LEU A 95 -4.73 2.32 20.86
CA LEU A 95 -4.96 2.08 19.44
C LEU A 95 -4.27 3.10 18.56
N LEU A 96 -4.31 4.36 18.97
CA LEU A 96 -3.66 5.44 18.24
C LEU A 96 -2.13 5.30 18.26
N TRP A 97 -1.54 4.95 19.41
CA TRP A 97 -0.11 4.60 19.47
C TRP A 97 0.27 3.38 18.64
N THR A 98 -0.62 2.38 18.55
CA THR A 98 -0.39 1.23 17.69
C THR A 98 -0.34 1.65 16.22
N ALA A 99 -1.31 2.45 15.76
CA ALA A 99 -1.37 2.93 14.39
C ALA A 99 -0.20 3.88 14.04
N THR A 100 0.21 4.73 14.99
CA THR A 100 1.44 5.53 14.86
C THR A 100 2.66 4.62 14.76
N GLY A 101 2.81 3.62 15.65
CA GLY A 101 3.95 2.70 15.67
C GLY A 101 4.10 1.90 14.37
N LEU A 102 2.99 1.49 13.75
CA LEU A 102 3.01 0.84 12.43
C LEU A 102 3.62 1.76 11.38
N SER A 103 3.22 3.02 11.36
CA SER A 103 3.75 4.01 10.41
C SER A 103 5.20 4.42 10.73
N SER A 104 5.58 4.37 12.01
CA SER A 104 6.96 4.56 12.46
C SER A 104 7.90 3.44 11.97
N LEU A 105 7.41 2.21 11.76
CA LEU A 105 8.19 1.14 11.13
C LEU A 105 8.55 1.46 9.67
N ALA A 106 7.68 2.14 8.93
CA ALA A 106 8.00 2.62 7.59
C ALA A 106 9.06 3.73 7.62
N LEU A 107 8.95 4.68 8.57
CA LEU A 107 9.98 5.70 8.80
C LEU A 107 11.33 5.07 9.17
N PHE A 108 11.33 4.04 10.04
CA PHE A 108 12.52 3.29 10.42
C PHE A 108 13.14 2.57 9.22
N GLY A 109 12.35 1.80 8.47
CA GLY A 109 12.84 1.05 7.32
C GLY A 109 13.42 1.95 6.24
N ALA A 110 12.71 3.02 5.86
CA ALA A 110 13.18 3.97 4.87
C ALA A 110 14.38 4.81 5.36
N GLY A 111 14.39 5.20 6.64
CA GLY A 111 15.53 5.87 7.27
C GLY A 111 16.78 5.01 7.30
N LEU A 112 16.63 3.72 7.64
CA LEU A 112 17.72 2.75 7.64
C LEU A 112 18.33 2.57 6.24
N ILE A 113 17.50 2.59 5.19
CA ILE A 113 17.97 2.52 3.80
C ILE A 113 18.84 3.73 3.46
N ILE A 114 18.38 4.94 3.77
CA ILE A 114 19.17 6.16 3.53
C ILE A 114 20.45 6.14 4.37
N LEU A 115 20.40 5.64 5.60
CA LEU A 115 21.56 5.57 6.48
C LEU A 115 22.63 4.60 5.95
N LEU A 116 22.22 3.42 5.46
CA LEU A 116 23.13 2.34 5.06
C LEU A 116 23.60 2.44 3.62
N PHE A 117 22.74 2.90 2.71
CA PHE A 117 22.98 2.84 1.26
C PHE A 117 23.00 4.21 0.58
N ASP A 118 22.83 5.28 1.37
CA ASP A 118 22.59 6.64 0.89
C ASP A 118 21.34 6.75 0.00
N VAL A 119 20.98 7.99 -0.36
CA VAL A 119 19.73 8.27 -1.09
C VAL A 119 19.77 7.72 -2.53
N TRP A 120 20.95 7.55 -3.12
CA TRP A 120 21.11 7.13 -4.52
C TRP A 120 20.71 5.68 -4.82
N SER A 121 20.24 4.93 -3.84
CA SER A 121 19.95 3.52 -3.97
C SER A 121 18.48 3.24 -4.32
N GLN A 122 18.00 3.80 -5.44
CA GLN A 122 16.69 3.44 -6.04
C GLN A 122 16.40 1.92 -6.01
N PRO A 123 17.37 1.02 -6.34
CA PRO A 123 17.17 -0.41 -6.18
C PRO A 123 16.75 -0.84 -4.76
N VAL A 124 17.37 -0.30 -3.72
CA VAL A 124 17.08 -0.68 -2.34
C VAL A 124 15.68 -0.23 -1.96
N LEU A 125 15.25 0.95 -2.42
CA LEU A 125 13.90 1.45 -2.20
C LEU A 125 12.85 0.60 -2.91
N GLY A 126 13.10 0.20 -4.16
CA GLY A 126 12.24 -0.74 -4.89
C GLY A 126 12.13 -2.09 -4.18
N GLY A 127 13.26 -2.64 -3.75
CA GLY A 127 13.33 -3.85 -2.94
C GLY A 127 12.56 -3.70 -1.62
N PHE A 128 12.65 -2.56 -0.95
CA PHE A 128 11.91 -2.27 0.28
C PHE A 128 10.41 -2.27 0.09
N ILE A 129 9.91 -1.67 -0.99
CA ILE A 129 8.48 -1.66 -1.32
C ILE A 129 8.00 -3.10 -1.56
N ILE A 130 8.74 -3.91 -2.33
CA ILE A 130 8.40 -5.31 -2.61
C ILE A 130 8.46 -6.17 -1.33
N GLY A 131 9.54 -6.03 -0.57
CA GLY A 131 9.70 -6.67 0.73
C GLY A 131 8.59 -6.30 1.70
N ALA A 132 8.08 -5.06 1.62
CA ALA A 132 6.98 -4.62 2.45
C ALA A 132 5.64 -5.27 2.05
N LEU A 133 5.36 -5.38 0.75
CA LEU A 133 4.10 -5.95 0.29
C LEU A 133 3.98 -7.45 0.54
N LEU A 134 5.08 -8.21 0.56
CA LEU A 134 5.05 -9.66 0.82
C LEU A 134 4.34 -10.04 2.14
N PRO A 135 4.78 -9.58 3.33
CA PRO A 135 4.08 -9.86 4.58
C PRO A 135 2.69 -9.21 4.59
N ALA A 136 2.49 -8.02 3.98
CA ALA A 136 1.19 -7.37 3.95
C ALA A 136 0.12 -8.23 3.26
N VAL A 137 0.44 -8.78 2.08
CA VAL A 137 -0.43 -9.68 1.33
C VAL A 137 -0.70 -10.95 2.12
N LEU A 138 0.34 -11.59 2.65
CA LEU A 138 0.19 -12.83 3.41
C LEU A 138 -0.67 -12.63 4.67
N TYR A 139 -0.39 -11.62 5.48
CA TYR A 139 -1.20 -11.32 6.66
C TYR A 139 -2.63 -10.95 6.27
N ARG A 140 -2.83 -10.11 5.26
CA ARG A 140 -4.18 -9.66 4.91
C ARG A 140 -5.05 -10.77 4.33
N LEU A 141 -4.50 -11.59 3.43
CA LEU A 141 -5.25 -12.64 2.76
C LEU A 141 -5.48 -13.87 3.66
N VAL A 142 -4.53 -14.20 4.54
CA VAL A 142 -4.62 -15.38 5.42
C VAL A 142 -5.28 -15.07 6.76
N LEU A 143 -4.98 -13.89 7.32
CA LEU A 143 -5.43 -13.42 8.63
C LEU A 143 -6.16 -12.07 8.49
N PRO A 144 -7.37 -12.04 7.91
CA PRO A 144 -8.08 -10.80 7.61
C PRO A 144 -8.36 -9.92 8.84
N ALA A 145 -8.32 -10.49 10.05
CA ALA A 145 -8.39 -9.77 11.32
C ALA A 145 -7.24 -8.75 11.51
N LEU A 146 -6.11 -8.93 10.83
CA LEU A 146 -4.94 -8.03 10.90
C LEU A 146 -5.03 -6.89 9.86
N ALA A 147 -6.21 -6.30 9.66
CA ALA A 147 -6.46 -5.26 8.65
C ALA A 147 -5.51 -4.04 8.75
N GLY A 148 -4.94 -3.77 9.93
CA GLY A 148 -3.98 -2.67 10.11
C GLY A 148 -2.65 -2.86 9.39
N ILE A 149 -2.36 -4.06 8.87
CA ILE A 149 -1.17 -4.28 8.05
C ILE A 149 -1.24 -3.47 6.76
N GLU A 150 -2.44 -3.14 6.28
CA GLU A 150 -2.67 -2.25 5.13
C GLU A 150 -2.13 -0.84 5.41
N LEU A 151 -2.35 -0.31 6.61
CA LEU A 151 -1.85 1.01 7.00
C LEU A 151 -0.32 1.06 6.95
N TRP A 152 0.34 0.02 7.47
CA TRP A 152 1.79 -0.09 7.38
C TRP A 152 2.25 -0.21 5.92
N ALA A 153 1.64 -1.10 5.13
CA ALA A 153 2.00 -1.30 3.72
C ALA A 153 1.85 -0.01 2.91
N LEU A 154 0.75 0.73 3.09
CA LEU A 154 0.53 2.03 2.47
C LEU A 154 1.58 3.06 2.91
N SER A 155 1.95 3.10 4.20
CA SER A 155 3.01 4.01 4.67
C SER A 155 4.36 3.69 4.02
N ALA A 156 4.75 2.41 4.00
CA ALA A 156 6.02 1.93 3.45
C ALA A 156 6.12 2.17 1.94
N THR A 157 5.04 1.85 1.20
CA THR A 157 4.98 2.06 -0.25
C THR A 157 4.93 3.54 -0.62
N THR A 158 4.16 4.35 0.11
CA THR A 158 4.08 5.81 -0.13
C THR A 158 5.41 6.48 0.16
N VAL A 159 6.06 6.20 1.30
CA VAL A 159 7.36 6.80 1.62
C VAL A 159 8.44 6.33 0.65
N GLY A 160 8.48 5.03 0.33
CA GLY A 160 9.45 4.46 -0.62
C GLY A 160 9.33 5.06 -2.01
N ALA A 161 8.11 5.09 -2.58
CA ALA A 161 7.88 5.67 -3.89
C ALA A 161 8.16 7.18 -3.94
N THR A 162 7.83 7.91 -2.86
CA THR A 162 8.12 9.35 -2.77
C THR A 162 9.63 9.61 -2.71
N LEU A 163 10.39 8.78 -1.98
CA LEU A 163 11.85 8.85 -1.96
C LEU A 163 12.45 8.55 -3.34
N MET A 164 11.95 7.54 -4.04
CA MET A 164 12.39 7.24 -5.42
C MET A 164 12.10 8.43 -6.35
N LEU A 165 10.92 9.03 -6.29
CA LEU A 165 10.59 10.23 -7.06
C LEU A 165 11.47 11.44 -6.70
N ALA A 166 11.91 11.56 -5.45
CA ALA A 166 12.85 12.59 -5.06
C ALA A 166 14.18 12.44 -5.82
N THR A 167 14.70 11.21 -5.95
CA THR A 167 15.95 10.94 -6.67
C THR A 167 15.86 11.20 -8.17
N PHE A 168 14.69 11.02 -8.81
CA PHE A 168 14.51 11.37 -10.22
C PHE A 168 14.43 12.88 -10.45
N ARG A 169 13.85 13.62 -9.50
CA ARG A 169 13.56 15.04 -9.68
C ARG A 169 14.73 15.94 -9.28
N PHE A 170 15.48 15.54 -8.26
CA PHE A 170 16.50 16.34 -7.63
C PHE A 170 17.85 15.65 -7.78
N ASP A 171 18.58 15.97 -8.84
CA ASP A 171 19.84 15.31 -9.21
C ASP A 171 21.07 16.09 -8.69
N ALA A 172 20.90 17.38 -8.38
CA ALA A 172 22.00 18.20 -7.93
C ALA A 172 22.41 17.81 -6.50
N ALA A 173 23.72 17.72 -6.25
CA ALA A 173 24.26 17.50 -4.90
C ALA A 173 23.79 18.56 -3.87
N THR A 174 23.38 19.74 -4.35
CA THR A 174 22.79 20.82 -3.54
C THR A 174 21.38 20.53 -3.05
N ASP A 175 20.69 19.53 -3.61
CA ASP A 175 19.30 19.18 -3.28
C ASP A 175 19.18 18.10 -2.19
N TYR A 176 20.26 17.87 -1.44
CA TYR A 176 20.36 16.85 -0.38
C TYR A 176 19.18 16.84 0.62
N PHE A 177 18.56 18.00 0.90
CA PHE A 177 17.40 18.09 1.78
C PHE A 177 16.09 17.60 1.13
N TRP A 178 15.92 17.75 -0.18
CA TRP A 178 14.73 17.30 -0.90
C TRP A 178 14.58 15.78 -0.85
N TRP A 179 15.71 15.08 -0.87
CA TRP A 179 15.77 13.63 -0.69
C TRP A 179 15.27 13.15 0.66
N ARG A 180 15.42 13.96 1.71
CA ARG A 180 15.00 13.62 3.09
C ARG A 180 13.64 14.18 3.45
N ALA A 181 13.10 15.07 2.62
CA ALA A 181 11.82 15.70 2.86
C ALA A 181 10.68 14.69 3.11
N PRO A 182 10.56 13.55 2.40
CA PRO A 182 9.52 12.56 2.70
C PRO A 182 9.59 12.03 4.14
N LEU A 183 10.80 11.72 4.61
CA LEU A 183 11.02 11.25 5.98
C LEU A 183 10.77 12.35 7.02
N LEU A 184 11.14 13.60 6.72
CA LEU A 184 10.88 14.75 7.59
C LEU A 184 9.37 15.01 7.74
N VAL A 185 8.63 14.97 6.64
CA VAL A 185 7.16 15.16 6.66
C VAL A 185 6.47 14.01 7.37
N LEU A 186 6.89 12.76 7.12
CA LEU A 186 6.38 11.62 7.86
C LEU A 186 6.72 11.72 9.36
N LEU A 187 7.94 12.13 9.72
CA LEU A 187 8.33 12.37 11.11
C LEU A 187 7.45 13.45 11.76
N ALA A 188 7.20 14.56 11.08
CA ALA A 188 6.32 15.62 11.58
C ALA A 188 4.89 15.10 11.82
N ALA A 189 4.34 14.35 10.87
CA ALA A 189 3.03 13.72 11.00
C ALA A 189 2.96 12.77 12.21
N LEU A 190 3.97 11.92 12.38
CA LEU A 190 4.02 10.96 13.50
C LEU A 190 4.21 11.66 14.85
N ALA A 191 5.10 12.65 14.93
CA ALA A 191 5.33 13.44 16.14
C ALA A 191 4.04 14.20 16.52
N ALA A 192 3.39 14.86 15.57
CA ALA A 192 2.12 15.54 15.78
C ALA A 192 1.02 14.57 16.25
N GLN A 193 1.00 13.35 15.71
CA GLN A 193 0.04 12.33 16.09
C GLN A 193 0.22 11.89 17.56
N THR A 194 1.44 11.91 18.12
CA THR A 194 1.63 11.64 19.56
C THR A 194 0.97 12.69 20.45
N VAL A 195 0.96 13.95 20.00
CA VAL A 195 0.29 15.06 20.70
C VAL A 195 -1.24 14.95 20.51
N GLY A 196 -1.69 14.65 19.30
CA GLY A 196 -3.10 14.35 19.03
C GLY A 196 -3.63 13.17 19.85
N ALA A 197 -2.80 12.15 20.08
CA ALA A 197 -3.11 11.01 20.95
C ALA A 197 -3.42 11.45 22.38
N ALA A 198 -2.66 12.41 22.91
CA ALA A 198 -2.88 12.92 24.25
C ALA A 198 -4.24 13.62 24.35
N ALA A 199 -4.63 14.40 23.34
CA ALA A 199 -5.96 15.02 23.26
C ALA A 199 -7.10 13.98 23.15
N ALA A 200 -6.86 12.82 22.52
CA ALA A 200 -7.84 11.74 22.43
C ALA A 200 -8.18 11.10 23.79
N ARG A 201 -7.30 11.22 24.80
CA ARG A 201 -7.55 10.70 26.16
C ARG A 201 -8.75 11.34 26.83
N GLU A 202 -9.14 12.53 26.41
CA GLU A 202 -10.26 13.29 26.97
C GLU A 202 -11.65 12.80 26.48
N GLY A 203 -11.73 11.65 25.80
CA GLY A 203 -12.98 11.09 25.29
C GLY A 203 -13.54 11.82 24.06
N LYS A 204 -12.77 12.72 23.47
CA LYS A 204 -13.14 13.42 22.22
C LYS A 204 -13.02 12.45 21.05
N GLY A 205 -14.03 12.43 20.17
CA GLY A 205 -14.01 11.63 18.94
C GLY A 205 -12.81 11.93 18.04
N PHE A 206 -12.56 11.10 17.02
CA PHE A 206 -11.32 11.13 16.23
C PHE A 206 -11.01 12.44 15.51
N ALA A 207 -12.03 13.28 15.27
CA ALA A 207 -11.90 14.55 14.58
C ALA A 207 -10.96 15.53 15.31
N MET A 208 -11.04 15.60 16.64
CA MET A 208 -10.22 16.56 17.41
C MET A 208 -8.73 16.16 17.43
N PRO A 209 -8.35 14.90 17.73
CA PRO A 209 -6.98 14.42 17.55
C PRO A 209 -6.44 14.65 16.14
N ALA A 210 -7.23 14.34 15.11
CA ALA A 210 -6.85 14.51 13.71
C ALA A 210 -6.58 15.99 13.38
N PHE A 211 -7.45 16.90 13.83
CA PHE A 211 -7.32 18.33 13.61
C PHE A 211 -6.08 18.90 14.28
N ILE A 212 -5.87 18.62 15.57
CA ILE A 212 -4.69 19.08 16.33
C ILE A 212 -3.41 18.56 15.68
N ALA A 213 -3.35 17.26 15.39
CA ALA A 213 -2.17 16.66 14.78
C ALA A 213 -1.92 17.22 13.36
N SER A 214 -2.96 17.49 12.58
CA SER A 214 -2.82 18.10 11.26
C SER A 214 -2.26 19.53 11.34
N LEU A 215 -2.75 20.36 12.27
CA LEU A 215 -2.22 21.71 12.48
C LEU A 215 -0.74 21.69 12.89
N ILE A 216 -0.37 20.82 13.83
CA ILE A 216 1.03 20.69 14.27
C ILE A 216 1.90 20.20 13.10
N THR A 217 1.40 19.24 12.30
CA THR A 217 2.11 18.75 11.11
C THR A 217 2.36 19.90 10.13
N LEU A 218 1.34 20.69 9.81
CA LEU A 218 1.49 21.86 8.92
C LEU A 218 2.46 22.90 9.50
N GLY A 219 2.42 23.14 10.81
CA GLY A 219 3.37 24.05 11.48
C GLY A 219 4.82 23.56 11.40
N LEU A 220 5.07 22.27 11.59
CA LEU A 220 6.40 21.67 11.44
C LEU A 220 6.86 21.68 9.97
N VAL A 221 5.96 21.38 9.03
CA VAL A 221 6.27 21.45 7.59
C VAL A 221 6.54 22.88 7.15
N ALA A 222 5.83 23.87 7.69
CA ALA A 222 6.11 25.30 7.47
C ALA A 222 7.51 25.67 7.99
N LEU A 223 7.88 25.19 9.18
CA LEU A 223 9.22 25.40 9.74
C LEU A 223 10.31 24.77 8.86
N PHE A 224 10.10 23.54 8.38
CA PHE A 224 11.03 22.89 7.45
C PHE A 224 11.12 23.66 6.13
N SER A 225 9.99 24.06 5.55
CA SER A 225 9.91 24.85 4.31
C SER A 225 10.68 26.15 4.43
N TRP A 226 10.55 26.84 5.57
CA TRP A 226 11.25 28.10 5.81
C TRP A 226 12.76 27.93 6.01
N ARG A 227 13.20 26.85 6.67
CA ARG A 227 14.60 26.67 7.10
C ARG A 227 15.46 25.84 6.16
N LEU A 228 14.88 24.86 5.47
CA LEU A 228 15.61 23.84 4.73
C LEU A 228 15.41 23.92 3.22
N PHE A 229 14.35 24.59 2.77
CA PHE A 229 13.96 24.61 1.36
C PHE A 229 13.97 26.04 0.81
N PRO A 230 14.27 26.23 -0.49
CA PRO A 230 14.36 27.56 -1.08
C PRO A 230 12.99 28.23 -1.26
N ASN A 231 11.89 27.48 -1.17
CA ASN A 231 10.54 27.97 -1.39
C ASN A 231 9.49 27.24 -0.54
N TRP A 232 8.29 27.79 -0.50
CA TRP A 232 7.16 27.28 0.27
C TRP A 232 6.35 26.19 -0.44
N LEU A 233 6.84 25.65 -1.57
CA LEU A 233 6.11 24.65 -2.36
C LEU A 233 5.77 23.40 -1.54
N LEU A 234 6.69 23.00 -0.66
CA LEU A 234 6.49 21.87 0.25
C LEU A 234 5.27 22.10 1.17
N LEU A 235 5.15 23.29 1.76
CA LEU A 235 3.98 23.65 2.58
C LEU A 235 2.70 23.64 1.75
N TRP A 236 2.68 24.24 0.56
CA TRP A 236 1.46 24.31 -0.26
C TRP A 236 0.94 22.92 -0.63
N VAL A 237 1.84 22.01 -0.96
CA VAL A 237 1.50 20.60 -1.23
C VAL A 237 0.97 19.90 0.02
N ALA A 238 1.60 20.13 1.19
CA ALA A 238 1.13 19.58 2.46
C ALA A 238 -0.26 20.10 2.83
N VAL A 239 -0.52 21.40 2.67
CA VAL A 239 -1.84 22.02 2.90
C VAL A 239 -2.89 21.41 1.98
N ALA A 240 -2.58 21.25 0.68
CA ALA A 240 -3.50 20.62 -0.27
C ALA A 240 -3.83 19.17 0.10
N GLY A 241 -2.83 18.38 0.50
CA GLY A 241 -3.02 17.00 0.96
C GLY A 241 -3.86 16.91 2.22
N VAL A 242 -3.46 17.61 3.28
CA VAL A 242 -4.18 17.66 4.56
C VAL A 242 -5.62 18.14 4.37
N GLY A 243 -5.83 19.22 3.60
CA GLY A 243 -7.16 19.76 3.32
C GLY A 243 -8.06 18.76 2.59
N THR A 244 -7.52 18.05 1.60
CA THR A 244 -8.28 17.05 0.82
C THR A 244 -8.73 15.88 1.69
N PHE A 245 -7.82 15.32 2.48
CA PHE A 245 -8.15 14.20 3.36
C PHE A 245 -9.00 14.60 4.57
N ALA A 246 -8.89 15.85 5.05
CA ALA A 246 -9.75 16.37 6.11
C ALA A 246 -11.18 16.54 5.60
N LEU A 247 -11.35 17.09 4.40
CA LEU A 247 -12.64 17.20 3.75
C LEU A 247 -13.24 15.82 3.46
N ALA A 248 -12.42 14.85 3.04
CA ALA A 248 -12.89 13.47 2.87
C ALA A 248 -13.32 12.82 4.18
N ALA A 249 -12.56 13.00 5.26
CA ALA A 249 -12.92 12.49 6.57
C ALA A 249 -14.23 13.11 7.07
N TRP A 250 -14.44 14.40 6.82
CA TRP A 250 -15.68 15.11 7.13
C TRP A 250 -16.87 14.61 6.29
N LEU A 251 -16.68 14.38 4.99
CA LEU A 251 -17.74 13.85 4.12
C LEU A 251 -18.13 12.42 4.52
N PHE A 252 -17.18 11.54 4.79
CA PHE A 252 -17.47 10.16 5.21
C PHE A 252 -18.04 10.08 6.63
N SER A 253 -17.67 10.99 7.54
CA SER A 253 -18.30 11.04 8.86
C SER A 253 -19.74 11.55 8.79
N SER A 254 -20.02 12.51 7.89
CA SER A 254 -21.36 13.08 7.68
C SER A 254 -22.27 12.17 6.87
N SER A 255 -21.72 11.39 5.93
CA SER A 255 -22.47 10.54 5.01
C SER A 255 -21.70 9.25 4.67
N PRO A 256 -21.60 8.28 5.62
CA PRO A 256 -20.73 7.11 5.50
C PRO A 256 -21.11 6.13 4.39
N ALA A 257 -22.40 6.07 4.01
CA ALA A 257 -22.93 5.15 3.01
C ALA A 257 -23.49 5.89 1.79
N SER A 258 -22.70 6.82 1.24
CA SER A 258 -23.12 7.72 0.16
C SER A 258 -22.16 7.63 -1.02
N ILE A 259 -22.69 7.18 -2.17
CA ILE A 259 -21.98 7.23 -3.46
C ILE A 259 -21.56 8.68 -3.80
N PRO A 260 -22.41 9.70 -3.61
CA PRO A 260 -21.98 11.09 -3.80
C PRO A 260 -20.75 11.48 -2.95
N ALA A 261 -20.67 11.03 -1.71
CA ALA A 261 -19.52 11.31 -0.84
C ALA A 261 -18.26 10.60 -1.34
N SER A 262 -18.34 9.33 -1.72
CA SER A 262 -17.19 8.60 -2.28
C SER A 262 -16.75 9.15 -3.63
N ALA A 263 -17.67 9.52 -4.53
CA ALA A 263 -17.35 10.16 -5.79
C ALA A 263 -16.67 11.52 -5.61
N THR A 264 -17.21 12.37 -4.72
CA THR A 264 -16.65 13.70 -4.44
C THR A 264 -15.25 13.61 -3.85
N THR A 265 -15.02 12.65 -2.94
CA THR A 265 -13.70 12.46 -2.32
C THR A 265 -12.69 11.85 -3.29
N ALA A 266 -13.09 10.90 -4.14
CA ALA A 266 -12.24 10.40 -5.21
C ALA A 266 -11.81 11.51 -6.18
N LEU A 267 -12.75 12.38 -6.60
CA LEU A 267 -12.45 13.57 -7.40
C LEU A 267 -11.53 14.54 -6.65
N GLY A 268 -11.73 14.72 -5.35
CA GLY A 268 -10.86 15.52 -4.48
C GLY A 268 -9.42 15.02 -4.49
N VAL A 269 -9.21 13.70 -4.38
CA VAL A 269 -7.87 13.09 -4.45
C VAL A 269 -7.25 13.26 -5.84
N MET A 270 -8.02 13.15 -6.92
CA MET A 270 -7.55 13.41 -8.29
C MET A 270 -7.16 14.89 -8.48
N ALA A 271 -7.96 15.82 -7.97
CA ALA A 271 -7.65 17.26 -7.98
C ALA A 271 -6.38 17.57 -7.16
N PHE A 272 -6.25 16.97 -5.97
CA PHE A 272 -5.03 17.04 -5.17
C PHE A 272 -3.82 16.51 -5.95
N ALA A 273 -3.94 15.35 -6.61
CA ALA A 273 -2.86 14.79 -7.40
C ALA A 273 -2.43 15.73 -8.53
N ALA A 274 -3.38 16.38 -9.21
CA ALA A 274 -3.09 17.39 -10.23
C ALA A 274 -2.36 18.62 -9.64
N VAL A 275 -2.77 19.10 -8.46
CA VAL A 275 -2.10 20.22 -7.76
C VAL A 275 -0.69 19.81 -7.32
N GLY A 276 -0.55 18.65 -6.67
CA GLY A 276 0.74 18.10 -6.26
C GLY A 276 1.68 17.93 -7.44
N PHE A 277 1.16 17.43 -8.56
CA PHE A 277 1.87 17.31 -9.82
C PHE A 277 2.34 18.66 -10.37
N ARG A 278 1.46 19.66 -10.39
CA ARG A 278 1.79 21.00 -10.89
C ARG A 278 2.89 21.67 -10.04
N LEU A 279 2.85 21.50 -8.72
CA LEU A 279 3.79 22.15 -7.81
C LEU A 279 5.14 21.43 -7.75
N LEU A 280 5.12 20.10 -7.58
CA LEU A 280 6.32 19.31 -7.29
C LEU A 280 6.36 17.98 -8.08
N GLY A 281 5.61 17.83 -9.17
CA GLY A 281 5.55 16.60 -9.96
C GLY A 281 4.99 15.42 -9.16
N GLY A 282 5.38 14.19 -9.51
CA GLY A 282 4.98 13.01 -8.74
C GLY A 282 5.36 13.09 -7.27
N PHE A 283 6.52 13.68 -6.98
CA PHE A 283 7.01 13.88 -5.62
C PHE A 283 6.01 14.68 -4.77
N GLY A 284 5.36 15.70 -5.33
CA GLY A 284 4.32 16.47 -4.62
C GLY A 284 3.13 15.62 -4.18
N ILE A 285 2.69 14.67 -5.00
CA ILE A 285 1.59 13.77 -4.65
C ILE A 285 1.94 12.98 -3.38
N GLY A 286 3.14 12.40 -3.35
CA GLY A 286 3.63 11.66 -2.19
C GLY A 286 3.77 12.53 -0.93
N MET A 287 4.32 13.73 -1.06
CA MET A 287 4.49 14.65 0.07
C MET A 287 3.15 15.06 0.71
N GLY A 288 2.14 15.38 -0.10
CA GLY A 288 0.83 15.73 0.44
C GLY A 288 0.11 14.55 1.11
N MET A 289 0.30 13.33 0.58
CA MET A 289 -0.22 12.11 1.22
C MET A 289 0.46 11.83 2.56
N LEU A 290 1.78 11.97 2.66
CA LEU A 290 2.52 11.82 3.91
C LEU A 290 2.13 12.89 4.94
N ALA A 291 1.82 14.11 4.50
CA ALA A 291 1.33 15.17 5.39
C ALA A 291 -0.10 14.89 5.92
N ALA A 292 -0.94 14.21 5.13
CA ALA A 292 -2.31 13.83 5.51
C ALA A 292 -2.39 12.63 6.47
N TRP A 293 -1.26 11.99 6.76
CA TRP A 293 -1.18 10.78 7.59
C TRP A 293 -1.83 10.88 9.00
N PRO A 294 -1.78 12.02 9.71
CA PRO A 294 -2.43 12.15 11.02
C PRO A 294 -3.95 11.90 10.98
N ILE A 295 -4.60 12.29 9.88
CA ILE A 295 -6.04 12.10 9.67
C ILE A 295 -6.35 10.61 9.55
N ILE A 296 -5.53 9.90 8.77
CA ILE A 296 -5.65 8.47 8.53
C ILE A 296 -5.41 7.67 9.81
N ILE A 297 -4.31 7.96 10.53
CA ILE A 297 -4.02 7.27 11.79
C ILE A 297 -5.17 7.46 12.78
N SER A 298 -5.68 8.69 12.91
CA SER A 298 -6.78 8.98 13.83
C SER A 298 -8.06 8.23 13.44
N ALA A 299 -8.40 8.20 12.14
CA ALA A 299 -9.56 7.46 11.65
C ALA A 299 -9.42 5.95 11.91
N VAL A 300 -8.30 5.33 11.53
CA VAL A 300 -8.06 3.89 11.73
C VAL A 300 -8.02 3.51 13.21
N ALA A 301 -7.44 4.35 14.05
CA ALA A 301 -7.44 4.12 15.50
C ALA A 301 -8.85 4.15 16.09
N SER A 302 -9.71 5.04 15.59
CA SER A 302 -11.08 5.16 16.07
C SER A 302 -12.00 4.02 15.66
N SER A 303 -11.81 3.50 14.45
CA SER A 303 -12.61 2.40 13.90
C SER A 303 -12.36 1.07 14.61
N ARG A 304 -11.20 0.93 15.26
CA ARG A 304 -10.88 -0.24 16.10
C ARG A 304 -11.48 -0.18 17.52
N LEU A 305 -12.03 0.96 17.93
CA LEU A 305 -12.71 1.10 19.23
C LEU A 305 -14.17 0.65 19.17
N THR A 306 -14.81 0.88 18.02
CA THR A 306 -16.15 0.39 17.75
C THR A 306 -16.06 -1.12 17.61
N THR A 307 -16.62 -1.84 18.58
CA THR A 307 -16.69 -3.31 18.52
C THR A 307 -17.45 -3.68 17.24
N PRO A 308 -17.09 -4.78 16.56
CA PRO A 308 -17.83 -5.27 15.42
C PRO A 308 -19.14 -5.91 15.92
N GLU A 309 -20.04 -5.10 16.47
CA GLU A 309 -21.44 -5.50 16.56
C GLU A 309 -21.94 -5.63 15.13
N ALA A 310 -22.52 -6.78 14.83
CA ALA A 310 -22.56 -7.43 13.52
C ALA A 310 -23.32 -6.69 12.40
N ASN A 311 -23.73 -5.43 12.57
CA ASN A 311 -24.65 -4.74 11.67
C ASN A 311 -24.31 -3.28 11.32
N GLU A 312 -23.15 -2.73 11.71
CA GLU A 312 -22.93 -1.29 11.57
C GLU A 312 -22.16 -0.84 10.30
N ARG A 313 -22.40 0.41 9.93
CA ARG A 313 -22.22 1.07 8.63
C ARG A 313 -20.78 0.98 8.08
N PRO A 314 -20.55 1.23 6.78
CA PRO A 314 -19.18 1.41 6.27
C PRO A 314 -18.42 2.43 7.12
N GLU A 315 -17.34 1.98 7.76
CA GLU A 315 -16.56 2.83 8.66
C GLU A 315 -15.79 3.87 7.83
N PRO A 316 -15.84 5.17 8.22
CA PRO A 316 -15.10 6.25 7.54
C PRO A 316 -13.61 5.93 7.35
N ALA A 317 -13.01 5.20 8.28
CA ALA A 317 -11.61 4.79 8.22
C ALA A 317 -11.30 3.89 7.01
N HIS A 318 -12.21 2.97 6.66
CA HIS A 318 -11.99 2.08 5.52
C HIS A 318 -12.04 2.85 4.21
N SER A 319 -13.01 3.76 4.05
CA SER A 319 -13.11 4.62 2.87
C SER A 319 -11.89 5.55 2.74
N LEU A 320 -11.38 6.09 3.85
CA LEU A 320 -10.14 6.88 3.87
C LEU A 320 -8.90 6.06 3.47
N LEU A 321 -8.80 4.80 3.91
CA LEU A 321 -7.73 3.90 3.47
C LEU A 321 -7.83 3.62 1.95
N LEU A 322 -9.03 3.42 1.40
CA LEU A 322 -9.22 3.26 -0.04
C LEU A 322 -8.84 4.52 -0.83
N LEU A 323 -9.09 5.72 -0.30
CA LEU A 323 -8.58 6.97 -0.89
C LEU A 323 -7.04 7.03 -0.89
N LEU A 324 -6.39 6.53 0.16
CA LEU A 324 -4.94 6.39 0.14
C LEU A 324 -4.48 5.40 -0.93
N PHE A 325 -5.14 4.25 -1.10
CA PHE A 325 -4.82 3.33 -2.20
C PHE A 325 -4.93 3.99 -3.57
N ILE A 326 -5.97 4.81 -3.79
CA ILE A 326 -6.13 5.60 -5.01
C ILE A 326 -4.93 6.55 -5.18
N GLY A 327 -4.61 7.34 -4.15
CA GLY A 327 -3.48 8.27 -4.18
C GLY A 327 -2.12 7.57 -4.42
N THR A 328 -1.88 6.46 -3.74
CA THR A 328 -0.66 5.64 -3.88
C THR A 328 -0.61 5.02 -5.28
N GLY A 329 -1.74 4.62 -5.85
CA GLY A 329 -1.80 4.16 -7.23
C GLY A 329 -1.45 5.23 -8.26
N ILE A 330 -1.90 6.47 -8.06
CA ILE A 330 -1.49 7.62 -8.89
C ILE A 330 0.00 7.91 -8.71
N LEU A 331 0.53 7.77 -7.49
CA LEU A 331 1.95 7.92 -7.20
C LEU A 331 2.79 6.88 -7.96
N PHE A 332 2.40 5.60 -7.95
CA PHE A 332 3.07 4.54 -8.73
C PHE A 332 2.91 4.71 -10.23
N TYR A 333 1.75 5.16 -10.70
CA TYR A 333 1.56 5.54 -12.10
C TYR A 333 2.59 6.60 -12.51
N ARG A 334 2.81 7.62 -11.67
CA ARG A 334 3.83 8.64 -11.97
C ARG A 334 5.25 8.11 -11.85
N LEU A 335 5.55 7.29 -10.84
CA LEU A 335 6.87 6.65 -10.71
C LEU A 335 7.19 5.81 -11.95
N PHE A 336 6.21 5.07 -12.49
CA PHE A 336 6.36 4.30 -13.72
C PHE A 336 6.66 5.19 -14.93
N LEU A 337 6.00 6.35 -15.05
CA LEU A 337 6.28 7.31 -16.12
C LEU A 337 7.71 7.86 -16.05
N GLU A 338 8.21 8.20 -14.86
CA GLU A 338 9.58 8.69 -14.70
C GLU A 338 10.60 7.58 -14.99
N HIS A 339 10.37 6.37 -14.46
CA HIS A 339 11.28 5.25 -14.61
C HIS A 339 11.38 4.78 -16.08
N ASN A 340 10.28 4.82 -16.82
CA ASN A 340 10.19 4.28 -18.18
C ASN A 340 10.03 5.37 -19.26
N ALA A 341 10.42 6.61 -18.99
CA ALA A 341 10.23 7.75 -19.90
C ALA A 341 10.77 7.48 -21.32
N ALA A 342 11.93 6.81 -21.43
CA ALA A 342 12.53 6.45 -22.71
C ALA A 342 11.66 5.48 -23.53
N GLY A 343 11.08 4.46 -22.88
CA GLY A 343 10.20 3.47 -23.52
C GLY A 343 8.81 4.02 -23.88
N LEU A 344 8.50 5.24 -23.46
CA LEU A 344 7.22 5.91 -23.64
C LEU A 344 7.27 7.05 -24.67
N GLN A 345 8.42 7.36 -25.27
CA GLN A 345 8.53 8.37 -26.33
C GLN A 345 7.63 8.02 -27.54
N GLY A 346 6.96 9.02 -28.12
CA GLY A 346 5.98 8.81 -29.21
C GLY A 346 4.60 8.34 -28.74
N LEU A 347 4.12 8.89 -27.62
CA LEU A 347 2.90 8.49 -26.93
C LEU A 347 1.63 9.00 -27.64
N ASP A 348 1.27 8.38 -28.75
CA ASP A 348 -0.15 8.33 -29.10
C ASP A 348 -0.85 7.44 -28.07
N LEU A 349 -1.87 7.99 -27.40
CA LEU A 349 -2.80 7.30 -26.49
C LEU A 349 -3.95 6.62 -27.24
N TYR A 350 -4.01 6.79 -28.57
CA TYR A 350 -4.94 6.11 -29.47
C TYR A 350 -4.69 4.61 -29.78
N PRO A 351 -3.58 3.93 -29.40
CA PRO A 351 -3.41 2.54 -29.77
C PRO A 351 -4.34 1.67 -28.94
N HIS A 352 -5.12 0.84 -29.64
CA HIS A 352 -6.12 -0.07 -29.08
C HIS A 352 -5.61 -0.88 -27.87
N TYR A 353 -4.31 -1.22 -27.82
CA TYR A 353 -3.71 -1.98 -26.72
C TYR A 353 -3.69 -1.25 -25.37
N THR A 354 -3.49 0.07 -25.34
CA THR A 354 -3.51 0.84 -24.09
C THR A 354 -4.92 0.87 -23.50
N PHE A 355 -5.94 1.04 -24.35
CA PHE A 355 -7.34 1.00 -23.93
C PHE A 355 -7.75 -0.39 -23.42
N VAL A 356 -7.39 -1.46 -24.15
CA VAL A 356 -7.67 -2.84 -23.71
C VAL A 356 -6.97 -3.13 -22.37
N ALA A 357 -5.72 -2.74 -22.21
CA ALA A 357 -4.99 -2.92 -20.96
C ALA A 357 -5.58 -2.09 -19.81
N LEU A 358 -6.14 -0.92 -20.09
CA LEU A 358 -6.88 -0.11 -19.12
C LEU A 358 -8.14 -0.81 -18.63
N ILE A 359 -8.97 -1.32 -19.55
CA ILE A 359 -10.15 -2.12 -19.18
C ILE A 359 -9.73 -3.34 -18.36
N PHE A 360 -8.68 -4.04 -18.80
CA PHE A 360 -8.17 -5.19 -18.08
C PHE A 360 -7.68 -4.80 -16.69
N GLY A 361 -6.91 -3.72 -16.53
CA GLY A 361 -6.47 -3.23 -15.22
C GLY A 361 -7.62 -2.83 -14.30
N ALA A 362 -8.71 -2.29 -14.86
CA ALA A 362 -9.92 -1.94 -14.10
C ALA A 362 -10.70 -3.18 -13.63
N ALA A 363 -10.77 -4.23 -14.46
CA ALA A 363 -11.47 -5.47 -14.13
C ALA A 363 -10.60 -6.47 -13.36
N PHE A 364 -9.28 -6.34 -13.44
CA PHE A 364 -8.29 -7.32 -12.99
C PHE A 364 -8.50 -7.83 -11.56
N PRO A 365 -8.57 -6.99 -10.52
CA PRO A 365 -8.67 -7.50 -9.15
C PRO A 365 -9.99 -8.27 -8.91
N PHE A 366 -11.06 -7.88 -9.60
CA PHE A 366 -12.36 -8.55 -9.50
C PHE A 366 -12.37 -9.90 -10.22
N ILE A 367 -11.80 -9.96 -11.43
CA ILE A 367 -11.63 -11.21 -12.17
C ILE A 367 -10.74 -12.17 -11.37
N LEU A 368 -9.64 -11.68 -10.81
CA LEU A 368 -8.70 -12.47 -10.04
C LEU A 368 -9.36 -13.10 -8.81
N LEU A 369 -10.08 -12.30 -8.00
CA LEU A 369 -10.79 -12.80 -6.82
C LEU A 369 -12.00 -13.67 -7.17
N SER A 370 -12.63 -13.47 -8.33
CA SER A 370 -13.74 -14.31 -8.80
C SER A 370 -13.28 -15.68 -9.29
N LEU A 371 -12.16 -15.75 -10.01
CA LEU A 371 -11.62 -17.02 -10.52
C LEU A 371 -10.88 -17.80 -9.44
N PHE A 372 -10.27 -17.09 -8.49
CA PHE A 372 -9.51 -17.65 -7.39
C PHE A 372 -10.05 -17.13 -6.05
N PRO A 373 -11.28 -17.54 -5.67
CA PRO A 373 -11.85 -17.16 -4.40
C PRO A 373 -10.94 -17.66 -3.28
N LEU A 374 -10.64 -16.79 -2.31
CA LEU A 374 -9.82 -17.16 -1.17
C LEU A 374 -10.55 -18.22 -0.34
N PRO A 375 -9.90 -19.34 -0.01
CA PRO A 375 -10.56 -20.43 0.68
C PRO A 375 -11.05 -19.97 2.05
N GLN A 376 -12.34 -20.15 2.30
CA GLN A 376 -12.95 -19.90 3.62
C GLN A 376 -12.75 -21.10 4.57
N SER A 377 -12.05 -22.14 4.11
CA SER A 377 -11.86 -23.36 4.88
C SER A 377 -11.04 -23.10 6.15
N PRO A 378 -11.27 -23.88 7.23
CA PRO A 378 -10.55 -23.71 8.49
C PRO A 378 -9.04 -23.99 8.35
N GLY A 379 -8.60 -24.70 7.30
CA GLY A 379 -7.21 -25.07 7.09
C GLY A 379 -6.31 -23.88 6.72
N LEU A 380 -5.36 -23.53 7.60
CA LEU A 380 -4.37 -22.48 7.36
C LEU A 380 -3.57 -22.70 6.07
N SER A 381 -3.16 -23.95 5.78
CA SER A 381 -2.36 -24.28 4.61
C SER A 381 -3.06 -23.94 3.29
N TRP A 382 -4.39 -24.09 3.24
CA TRP A 382 -5.20 -23.73 2.08
C TRP A 382 -5.31 -22.21 1.91
N ARG A 383 -5.53 -21.48 3.02
CA ARG A 383 -5.53 -20.01 3.02
C ARG A 383 -4.19 -19.45 2.55
N LEU A 384 -3.08 -20.05 2.99
CA LEU A 384 -1.74 -19.70 2.56
C LEU A 384 -1.49 -19.97 1.08
N SER A 385 -1.85 -21.15 0.57
CA SER A 385 -1.65 -21.48 -0.85
C SER A 385 -2.48 -20.57 -1.75
N GLY A 386 -3.72 -20.24 -1.36
CA GLY A 386 -4.54 -19.26 -2.06
C GLY A 386 -3.98 -17.85 -2.04
N ALA A 387 -3.51 -17.38 -0.88
CA ALA A 387 -2.87 -16.08 -0.76
C ALA A 387 -1.61 -15.96 -1.63
N LEU A 388 -0.76 -17.00 -1.61
CA LEU A 388 0.43 -17.06 -2.45
C LEU A 388 0.06 -17.08 -3.94
N LEU A 389 -0.91 -17.91 -4.32
CA LEU A 389 -1.34 -18.01 -5.72
C LEU A 389 -1.86 -16.67 -6.24
N VAL A 390 -2.80 -16.07 -5.52
CA VAL A 390 -3.43 -14.80 -5.90
C VAL A 390 -2.41 -13.66 -5.89
N GLY A 391 -1.50 -13.62 -4.92
CA GLY A 391 -0.41 -12.65 -4.86
C GLY A 391 0.57 -12.78 -6.04
N VAL A 392 0.95 -14.00 -6.41
CA VAL A 392 1.83 -14.27 -7.56
C VAL A 392 1.13 -13.89 -8.87
N LEU A 393 -0.15 -14.20 -9.03
CA LEU A 393 -0.92 -13.79 -10.20
C LEU A 393 -1.05 -12.26 -10.31
N ALA A 394 -1.26 -11.57 -9.19
CA ALA A 394 -1.24 -10.11 -9.13
C ALA A 394 0.09 -9.50 -9.57
N LEU A 395 1.20 -10.12 -9.19
CA LEU A 395 2.55 -9.72 -9.59
C LEU A 395 2.82 -9.99 -11.07
N ILE A 396 2.40 -11.14 -11.60
CA ILE A 396 2.74 -11.56 -12.97
C ILE A 396 1.88 -10.86 -14.03
N ALA A 397 0.61 -10.53 -13.74
CA ALA A 397 -0.32 -9.97 -14.71
C ALA A 397 0.17 -8.68 -15.43
N PRO A 398 0.65 -7.63 -14.74
CA PRO A 398 1.18 -6.46 -15.44
C PRO A 398 2.48 -6.74 -16.20
N LEU A 399 3.29 -7.69 -15.73
CA LEU A 399 4.54 -8.09 -16.37
C LEU A 399 4.30 -8.83 -17.68
N THR A 400 3.29 -9.70 -17.73
CA THR A 400 2.90 -10.38 -18.96
C THR A 400 2.34 -9.38 -19.97
N LEU A 401 1.51 -8.43 -19.55
CA LEU A 401 1.04 -7.36 -20.42
C LEU A 401 2.19 -6.51 -20.97
N LEU A 402 3.18 -6.20 -20.13
CA LEU A 402 4.37 -5.48 -20.55
C LEU A 402 5.13 -6.25 -21.65
N VAL A 403 5.39 -7.55 -21.46
CA VAL A 403 6.09 -8.37 -22.46
C VAL A 403 5.29 -8.49 -23.76
N LEU A 404 3.98 -8.65 -23.67
CA LEU A 404 3.13 -8.90 -24.84
C LEU A 404 2.88 -7.62 -25.64
N TRP A 405 2.54 -6.52 -24.97
CA TRP A 405 2.02 -5.29 -25.60
C TRP A 405 2.85 -4.04 -25.30
N GLY A 406 3.94 -4.16 -24.54
CA GLY A 406 4.91 -3.09 -24.28
C GLY A 406 4.51 -2.11 -23.18
N PHE A 407 5.35 -1.10 -22.96
CA PHE A 407 5.20 -0.10 -21.89
C PHE A 407 3.87 0.66 -21.95
N LYS A 408 3.33 0.90 -23.15
CA LYS A 408 2.04 1.58 -23.35
C LYS A 408 0.85 0.77 -22.78
N ALA A 409 0.91 -0.55 -22.84
CA ALA A 409 -0.12 -1.40 -22.24
C ALA A 409 0.03 -1.47 -20.72
N ALA A 410 1.25 -1.59 -20.20
CA ALA A 410 1.50 -1.52 -18.76
C ALA A 410 1.02 -0.18 -18.16
N LEU A 411 1.24 0.93 -18.86
CA LEU A 411 0.72 2.24 -18.47
C LEU A 411 -0.82 2.27 -18.43
N GLY A 412 -1.47 1.71 -19.46
CA GLY A 412 -2.92 1.56 -19.49
C GLY A 412 -3.44 0.73 -18.31
N PHE A 413 -2.78 -0.41 -18.04
CA PHE A 413 -3.08 -1.27 -16.90
C PHE A 413 -2.99 -0.53 -15.56
N LEU A 414 -1.92 0.25 -15.35
CA LEU A 414 -1.75 1.06 -14.14
C LEU A 414 -2.90 2.06 -13.97
N ALA A 415 -3.27 2.79 -15.02
CA ALA A 415 -4.40 3.72 -14.98
C ALA A 415 -5.73 3.00 -14.70
N GLY A 416 -5.96 1.86 -15.35
CA GLY A 416 -7.11 1.00 -15.10
C GLY A 416 -7.17 0.50 -13.65
N SER A 417 -6.03 0.12 -13.08
CA SER A 417 -5.94 -0.36 -11.70
C SER A 417 -6.29 0.74 -10.68
N VAL A 418 -5.96 2.01 -10.95
CA VAL A 418 -6.44 3.14 -10.16
C VAL A 418 -7.98 3.23 -10.25
N ALA A 419 -8.56 3.10 -11.45
CA ALA A 419 -10.01 3.05 -11.60
C ALA A 419 -10.64 1.88 -10.82
N ALA A 420 -9.99 0.71 -10.77
CA ALA A 420 -10.45 -0.41 -9.95
C ALA A 420 -10.56 -0.06 -8.46
N THR A 421 -9.60 0.70 -7.92
CA THR A 421 -9.65 1.18 -6.53
C THR A 421 -10.76 2.20 -6.30
N VAL A 422 -11.08 3.04 -7.29
CA VAL A 422 -12.23 3.95 -7.25
C VAL A 422 -13.55 3.17 -7.25
N PHE A 423 -13.69 2.14 -8.10
CA PHE A 423 -14.87 1.27 -8.08
C PHE A 423 -15.01 0.50 -6.77
N THR A 424 -13.88 0.06 -6.19
CA THR A 424 -13.83 -0.57 -4.87
C THR A 424 -14.34 0.38 -3.78
N LEU A 425 -13.94 1.66 -3.84
CA LEU A 425 -14.46 2.68 -2.94
C LEU A 425 -15.98 2.84 -3.08
N PHE A 426 -16.50 2.96 -4.31
CA PHE A 426 -17.94 3.11 -4.55
C PHE A 426 -18.73 1.90 -4.03
N ALA A 427 -18.30 0.69 -4.39
CA ALA A 427 -18.91 -0.55 -3.94
C ALA A 427 -18.89 -0.71 -2.41
N SER A 428 -17.81 -0.26 -1.75
CA SER A 428 -17.69 -0.29 -0.29
C SER A 428 -18.70 0.62 0.44
N THR A 429 -19.13 1.69 -0.23
CA THR A 429 -20.10 2.68 0.31
C THR A 429 -21.56 2.35 0.00
N GLU A 430 -21.85 1.60 -1.07
CA GLU A 430 -23.22 1.35 -1.55
C GLU A 430 -23.92 0.16 -0.87
N THR A 431 -23.19 -0.88 -0.47
CA THR A 431 -23.79 -2.15 -0.01
C THR A 431 -23.65 -2.35 1.51
N PRO A 432 -24.57 -1.82 2.34
CA PRO A 432 -24.67 -2.25 3.73
C PRO A 432 -25.12 -3.72 3.78
N GLY A 433 -24.35 -4.59 4.45
CA GLY A 433 -24.74 -5.97 4.75
C GLY A 433 -24.20 -7.08 3.82
N ILE A 434 -23.77 -6.79 2.58
CA ILE A 434 -23.09 -7.82 1.75
C ILE A 434 -21.67 -8.00 2.30
N LYS A 435 -21.24 -9.24 2.54
CA LYS A 435 -19.92 -9.61 3.12
C LYS A 435 -18.78 -8.80 2.46
N LYS A 436 -18.40 -7.67 3.08
CA LYS A 436 -17.45 -6.66 2.58
C LYS A 436 -16.00 -7.13 2.50
N GLN A 437 -15.72 -8.39 2.83
CA GLN A 437 -14.36 -8.89 3.05
C GLN A 437 -13.47 -8.90 1.79
N GLY A 438 -14.04 -8.87 0.57
CA GLY A 438 -13.27 -8.94 -0.68
C GLY A 438 -12.67 -7.61 -1.17
N TRP A 439 -13.29 -6.46 -0.84
CA TRP A 439 -12.93 -5.17 -1.46
C TRP A 439 -11.54 -4.68 -1.03
N ALA A 440 -11.19 -4.84 0.24
CA ALA A 440 -9.86 -4.47 0.74
C ALA A 440 -8.76 -5.37 0.16
N GLN A 441 -9.08 -6.65 -0.09
CA GLN A 441 -8.18 -7.60 -0.72
C GLN A 441 -7.92 -7.20 -2.18
N ALA A 442 -8.94 -6.69 -2.89
CA ALA A 442 -8.76 -6.14 -4.23
C ALA A 442 -7.76 -4.96 -4.23
N ALA A 443 -7.88 -4.03 -3.28
CA ALA A 443 -7.01 -2.86 -3.20
C ALA A 443 -5.53 -3.22 -2.96
N ILE A 444 -5.24 -4.17 -2.05
CA ILE A 444 -3.86 -4.61 -1.81
C ILE A 444 -3.28 -5.36 -3.02
N LEU A 445 -4.08 -6.15 -3.74
CA LEU A 445 -3.65 -6.85 -4.95
C LEU A 445 -3.39 -5.88 -6.11
N VAL A 446 -4.19 -4.81 -6.23
CA VAL A 446 -3.90 -3.71 -7.14
C VAL A 446 -2.55 -3.08 -6.81
N LEU A 447 -2.27 -2.81 -5.55
CA LEU A 447 -0.98 -2.23 -5.13
C LEU A 447 0.19 -3.16 -5.48
N VAL A 448 0.05 -4.47 -5.28
CA VAL A 448 1.05 -5.47 -5.71
C VAL A 448 1.27 -5.41 -7.22
N ALA A 449 0.20 -5.37 -8.00
CA ALA A 449 0.30 -5.28 -9.45
C ALA A 449 1.00 -3.97 -9.88
N GLN A 450 0.65 -2.84 -9.27
CA GLN A 450 1.28 -1.55 -9.57
C GLN A 450 2.77 -1.53 -9.25
N VAL A 451 3.16 -2.02 -8.08
CA VAL A 451 4.57 -2.12 -7.68
C VAL A 451 5.33 -3.04 -8.61
N SER A 452 4.76 -4.19 -8.95
CA SER A 452 5.42 -5.12 -9.87
C SER A 452 5.66 -4.50 -11.24
N ALA A 453 4.68 -3.77 -11.79
CA ALA A 453 4.83 -3.04 -13.04
C ALA A 453 5.91 -1.96 -12.95
N GLY A 454 5.98 -1.23 -11.84
CA GLY A 454 7.01 -0.22 -11.59
C GLY A 454 8.41 -0.85 -11.56
N GLU A 455 8.65 -1.72 -10.59
CA GLU A 455 9.98 -2.18 -10.21
C GLU A 455 10.58 -3.23 -11.16
N PHE A 456 9.74 -4.05 -11.79
CA PHE A 456 10.22 -5.11 -12.70
C PHE A 456 10.08 -4.75 -14.18
N SER A 457 9.65 -3.53 -14.51
CA SER A 457 9.51 -3.14 -15.92
C SER A 457 10.84 -3.07 -16.66
N GLY A 458 11.88 -2.53 -16.01
CA GLY A 458 13.23 -2.46 -16.57
C GLY A 458 13.80 -3.83 -16.95
N LEU A 459 13.51 -4.87 -16.15
CA LEU A 459 13.93 -6.26 -16.42
C LEU A 459 13.39 -6.82 -17.72
N LEU A 460 12.19 -6.40 -18.09
CA LEU A 460 11.46 -6.98 -19.20
C LEU A 460 11.58 -6.12 -20.46
N SER A 461 12.34 -5.02 -20.40
CA SER A 461 12.53 -4.09 -21.51
C SER A 461 13.07 -4.79 -22.77
N ASP A 462 14.03 -5.71 -22.64
CA ASP A 462 14.55 -6.50 -23.76
C ASP A 462 13.48 -7.44 -24.35
N PHE A 463 12.62 -8.00 -23.49
CA PHE A 463 11.53 -8.87 -23.92
C PHE A 463 10.44 -8.11 -24.69
N VAL A 464 10.30 -6.80 -24.45
CA VAL A 464 9.40 -5.93 -25.22
C VAL A 464 9.81 -5.83 -26.69
N GLN A 465 11.05 -6.17 -27.06
CA GLN A 465 11.52 -6.15 -28.44
C GLN A 465 11.37 -7.50 -29.17
N LEU A 466 10.83 -8.53 -28.51
CA LEU A 466 10.68 -9.86 -29.12
C LEU A 466 9.81 -9.83 -30.39
N PRO A 467 10.10 -10.71 -31.38
CA PRO A 467 9.27 -10.85 -32.57
C PRO A 467 7.81 -11.16 -32.23
N ARG A 468 6.89 -10.71 -33.09
CA ARG A 468 5.44 -10.90 -32.90
C ARG A 468 5.06 -12.37 -32.69
N LEU A 469 5.68 -13.29 -33.44
CA LEU A 469 5.44 -14.73 -33.33
C LEU A 469 5.75 -15.24 -31.92
N THR A 470 6.90 -14.86 -31.36
CA THR A 470 7.31 -15.24 -30.00
C THR A 470 6.31 -14.74 -28.96
N ARG A 471 5.82 -13.51 -29.09
CA ARG A 471 4.79 -12.97 -28.18
C ARG A 471 3.47 -13.74 -28.28
N VAL A 472 3.06 -14.14 -29.48
CA VAL A 472 1.86 -14.98 -29.67
C VAL A 472 2.03 -16.34 -29.00
N ILE A 473 3.21 -16.96 -29.12
CA ILE A 473 3.52 -18.22 -28.43
C ILE A 473 3.48 -18.04 -26.91
N ILE A 474 4.12 -16.99 -26.38
CA ILE A 474 4.08 -16.66 -24.94
C ILE A 474 2.64 -16.48 -24.46
N LEU A 475 1.81 -15.74 -25.21
CA LEU A 475 0.40 -15.56 -24.89
C LEU A 475 -0.36 -16.89 -24.88
N ALA A 476 -0.16 -17.76 -25.88
CA ALA A 476 -0.81 -19.06 -25.93
C ALA A 476 -0.42 -19.93 -24.71
N VAL A 477 0.86 -19.93 -24.33
CA VAL A 477 1.35 -20.64 -23.14
C VAL A 477 0.71 -20.10 -21.86
N ILE A 478 0.66 -18.78 -21.70
CA ILE A 478 0.03 -18.13 -20.53
C ILE A 478 -1.45 -18.48 -20.44
N VAL A 479 -2.19 -18.44 -21.55
CA VAL A 479 -3.62 -18.78 -21.59
C VAL A 479 -3.84 -20.25 -21.21
N VAL A 480 -3.08 -21.18 -21.81
CA VAL A 480 -3.18 -22.61 -21.47
C VAL A 480 -2.84 -22.86 -20.00
N ALA A 481 -1.75 -22.26 -19.50
CA ALA A 481 -1.35 -22.38 -18.10
C ALA A 481 -2.43 -21.82 -17.15
N GLY A 482 -3.03 -20.67 -17.49
CA GLY A 482 -4.13 -20.07 -16.72
C GLY A 482 -5.39 -20.93 -16.69
N LEU A 483 -5.77 -21.55 -17.83
CA LEU A 483 -6.90 -22.47 -17.90
C LEU A 483 -6.66 -23.76 -17.11
N LEU A 484 -5.44 -24.31 -17.17
CA LEU A 484 -5.06 -25.45 -16.35
C LEU A 484 -5.10 -25.09 -14.86
N LEU A 485 -4.52 -23.95 -14.49
CA LEU A 485 -4.45 -23.48 -13.12
C LEU A 485 -5.84 -23.21 -12.54
N THR A 486 -6.74 -22.55 -13.27
CA THR A 486 -8.14 -22.32 -12.85
C THR A 486 -8.88 -23.65 -12.67
N LYS A 487 -8.68 -24.61 -13.58
CA LYS A 487 -9.29 -25.95 -13.46
C LYS A 487 -8.76 -26.70 -12.23
N VAL A 488 -7.45 -26.74 -12.02
CA VAL A 488 -6.81 -27.36 -10.84
C VAL A 488 -7.31 -26.69 -9.57
N TRP A 489 -7.34 -25.35 -9.53
CA TRP A 489 -7.84 -24.59 -8.38
C TRP A 489 -9.29 -24.92 -8.07
N SER A 490 -10.15 -24.92 -9.08
CA SER A 490 -11.58 -25.26 -8.93
C SER A 490 -11.79 -26.69 -8.44
N PHE A 491 -10.96 -27.64 -8.86
CA PHE A 491 -11.03 -29.04 -8.43
C PHE A 491 -10.62 -29.19 -6.97
N LEU A 492 -9.53 -28.53 -6.57
CA LEU A 492 -9.03 -28.56 -5.19
C LEU A 492 -9.97 -27.86 -4.19
N HIS A 493 -10.78 -26.91 -4.65
CA HIS A 493 -11.66 -26.08 -3.81
C HIS A 493 -13.15 -26.36 -4.01
N ARG A 494 -13.51 -27.49 -4.63
CA ARG A 494 -14.92 -27.90 -4.68
C ARG A 494 -15.42 -28.13 -3.25
N PRO A 495 -16.51 -27.47 -2.83
CA PRO A 495 -17.13 -27.77 -1.54
C PRO A 495 -17.49 -29.25 -1.52
N ALA A 496 -17.23 -29.92 -0.39
CA ALA A 496 -17.57 -31.33 -0.25
C ALA A 496 -19.08 -31.50 -0.48
N PRO A 497 -19.51 -32.49 -1.30
CA PRO A 497 -20.93 -32.72 -1.58
C PRO A 497 -21.63 -33.22 -0.30
N GLY A 498 -22.03 -32.30 0.58
CA GLY A 498 -22.63 -32.62 1.87
C GLY A 498 -22.80 -31.45 2.84
N GLU A 499 -21.92 -30.43 2.79
CA GLU A 499 -21.94 -29.32 3.78
C GLU A 499 -23.05 -28.27 3.51
N GLY A 500 -23.73 -28.29 2.36
CA GLY A 500 -24.67 -27.24 1.97
C GLY A 500 -26.15 -27.47 2.32
N LYS A 501 -26.52 -28.54 3.02
CA LYS A 501 -27.94 -28.93 3.21
C LYS A 501 -28.55 -28.62 4.59
N SER A 502 -27.80 -28.20 5.61
CA SER A 502 -28.37 -28.10 6.98
C SER A 502 -28.87 -26.72 7.41
N GLU A 503 -28.64 -25.65 6.62
CA GLU A 503 -28.90 -24.28 7.09
C GLU A 503 -30.17 -23.63 6.52
N TYR A 504 -30.91 -24.32 5.64
CA TYR A 504 -32.20 -23.86 5.09
C TYR A 504 -33.40 -24.72 5.53
N ALA A 505 -33.22 -25.60 6.52
CA ALA A 505 -34.30 -26.47 7.03
C ALA A 505 -34.82 -26.06 8.43
N GLN A 506 -34.44 -24.87 8.92
CA GLN A 506 -34.98 -24.26 10.14
C GLN A 506 -35.41 -22.83 9.84
N ASP A 507 -36.50 -22.70 9.09
CA ASP A 507 -37.45 -21.59 9.17
C ASP A 507 -38.85 -22.15 8.99
#